data_AF-A0A9E6A0G5-F1
#
_entry.id   AF-A0A9E6A0G5-F1
#
_cell.length_a   1.000
_cell.length_b   1.000
_cell.length_c   1.000
_cell.angle_alpha   90.00
_cell.angle_beta   90.00
_cell.angle_gamma   90.00
#
_symmetry.space_group_name_H-M   'P 1'
#
loop_
_entity.id
_entity.type
_entity.pdbx_description
1 polymer ?
#
loop_
_entity_poly.entity_id
_entity_poly.type
_entity_poly.pdbx_seq_one_letter_code
_entity_poly.pdbx_strand_id
1 'polypeptide(L)'
;MKNYHPLLVTLHWLLAVMILVGLVMGGSVLSATANSNPDKIFFLKMHMSAGLVILIFMLIRLGVRFATKSPPPADIGNNLLNKLGAITHYLLYLIVILMSASGLAIAASAGLFEIVFGTSSAILPVNFDEFPPRAAHGIISKILMLLIAGHIGAFLYHQYIRKDKLLSRMWFGKRM
;
A
#
# COMPACT_ATOMS: atom_id res chain seq x y z
N MET A 1 -0.98 -26.73 -6.99
CA MET A 1 -0.87 -25.87 -5.78
C MET A 1 -2.25 -25.37 -5.42
N LYS A 2 -2.59 -25.28 -4.13
CA LYS A 2 -3.90 -24.74 -3.70
C LYS A 2 -3.89 -23.20 -3.78
N ASN A 3 -4.95 -22.63 -4.33
CA ASN A 3 -5.09 -21.18 -4.53
C ASN A 3 -5.62 -20.49 -3.27
N TYR A 4 -5.35 -19.19 -3.13
CA TYR A 4 -5.96 -18.37 -2.08
C TYR A 4 -7.46 -18.17 -2.31
N HIS A 5 -8.15 -17.69 -1.27
CA HIS A 5 -9.56 -17.32 -1.37
C HIS A 5 -9.75 -16.26 -2.47
N PRO A 6 -10.74 -16.35 -3.39
CA PRO A 6 -10.92 -15.38 -4.48
C PRO A 6 -10.98 -13.94 -3.99
N LEU A 7 -11.68 -13.69 -2.87
CA LEU A 7 -11.70 -12.38 -2.22
C LEU A 7 -10.30 -11.86 -1.82
N LEU A 8 -9.40 -12.74 -1.34
CA LEU A 8 -8.01 -12.34 -1.04
C LEU A 8 -7.23 -12.00 -2.31
N VAL A 9 -7.49 -12.72 -3.40
CA VAL A 9 -6.87 -12.46 -4.70
C VAL A 9 -7.35 -11.12 -5.25
N THR A 10 -8.66 -10.88 -5.27
CA THR A 10 -9.26 -9.61 -5.69
C THR A 10 -8.71 -8.43 -4.87
N LEU A 11 -8.75 -8.54 -3.54
CA LEU A 11 -8.24 -7.49 -2.65
C LEU A 11 -6.74 -7.25 -2.86
N HIS A 12 -5.95 -8.30 -3.09
CA HIS A 12 -4.52 -8.16 -3.35
C HIS A 12 -4.25 -7.34 -4.61
N TRP A 13 -4.85 -7.69 -5.74
CA TRP A 13 -4.62 -6.97 -7.00
C TRP A 13 -5.20 -5.56 -6.98
N LEU A 14 -6.36 -5.37 -6.37
CA LEU A 14 -6.95 -4.05 -6.18
C LEU A 14 -6.04 -3.14 -5.34
N LEU A 15 -5.57 -3.63 -4.18
CA LEU A 15 -4.63 -2.89 -3.34
C LEU A 15 -3.30 -2.63 -4.07
N ALA A 16 -2.78 -3.59 -4.82
CA ALA A 16 -1.54 -3.41 -5.57
C ALA A 16 -1.64 -2.23 -6.55
N VAL A 17 -2.71 -2.16 -7.33
CA VAL A 17 -2.94 -1.05 -8.27
C VAL A 17 -3.13 0.28 -7.51
N MET A 18 -3.98 0.29 -6.48
CA MET A 18 -4.24 1.50 -5.70
C MET A 18 -2.99 2.05 -5.02
N ILE A 19 -2.15 1.19 -4.44
CA ILE A 19 -0.90 1.58 -3.78
C ILE A 19 0.09 2.16 -4.80
N LEU A 20 0.24 1.54 -5.98
CA LEU A 20 1.13 2.06 -7.03
C LEU A 20 0.67 3.45 -7.50
N VAL A 21 -0.62 3.63 -7.76
CA VAL A 21 -1.19 4.94 -8.12
C VAL A 21 -1.01 5.95 -6.99
N GLY A 22 -1.24 5.55 -5.74
CA GLY A 22 -1.05 6.39 -4.56
C GLY A 22 0.39 6.85 -4.38
N LEU A 23 1.37 5.97 -4.62
CA LEU A 23 2.79 6.29 -4.57
C LEU A 23 3.20 7.29 -5.65
N VAL A 24 2.71 7.14 -6.88
CA VAL A 24 2.95 8.11 -7.97
C VAL A 24 2.28 9.45 -7.66
N MET A 25 1.02 9.43 -7.22
CA MET A 25 0.29 10.64 -6.84
C MET A 25 1.01 11.40 -5.72
N GLY A 26 1.44 10.72 -4.66
CA GLY A 26 2.16 11.34 -3.55
C GLY A 26 3.59 11.78 -3.90
N GLY A 27 4.32 10.91 -4.60
CA GLY A 27 5.75 11.08 -4.88
C GLY A 27 6.08 11.97 -6.07
N SER A 28 5.15 12.12 -7.04
CA SER A 28 5.38 12.90 -8.27
C SER A 28 4.41 14.06 -8.43
N VAL A 29 3.11 13.86 -8.17
CA VAL A 29 2.11 14.93 -8.39
C VAL A 29 2.10 15.89 -7.20
N LEU A 30 1.85 15.38 -5.99
CA LEU A 30 1.76 16.21 -4.79
C LEU A 30 3.10 16.84 -4.40
N SER A 31 4.22 16.16 -4.61
CA SER A 31 5.55 16.68 -4.30
C SER A 31 5.96 17.83 -5.22
N ALA A 32 5.56 17.79 -6.50
CA ALA A 32 5.87 18.82 -7.48
C ALA A 32 4.89 20.00 -7.46
N THR A 33 3.71 19.84 -6.86
CA THR A 33 2.67 20.87 -6.80
C THR A 33 2.83 21.71 -5.53
N ALA A 34 3.11 23.01 -5.67
CA ALA A 34 3.18 23.93 -4.53
C ALA A 34 1.84 24.03 -3.78
N ASN A 35 1.88 24.29 -2.46
CA ASN A 35 0.66 24.40 -1.66
C ASN A 35 -0.22 25.61 -2.04
N SER A 36 0.37 26.64 -2.66
CA SER A 36 -0.34 27.81 -3.20
C SER A 36 -1.03 27.55 -4.55
N ASN A 37 -0.77 26.41 -5.20
CA ASN A 37 -1.39 26.09 -6.48
C ASN A 37 -2.89 25.76 -6.28
N PRO A 38 -3.81 26.32 -7.09
CA PRO A 38 -5.24 26.08 -6.94
C PRO A 38 -5.65 24.59 -7.06
N ASP A 39 -4.92 23.79 -7.85
CA ASP A 39 -5.20 22.37 -8.05
C ASP A 39 -4.72 21.50 -6.88
N LYS A 40 -3.93 22.05 -5.95
CA LYS A 40 -3.36 21.28 -4.82
C LYS A 40 -4.44 20.62 -3.97
N ILE A 41 -5.53 21.35 -3.69
CA ILE A 41 -6.64 20.83 -2.90
C ILE A 41 -7.29 19.63 -3.58
N PHE A 42 -7.47 19.68 -4.90
CA PHE A 42 -8.02 18.55 -5.66
C PHE A 42 -7.11 17.31 -5.56
N PHE A 43 -5.79 17.47 -5.76
CA PHE A 43 -4.86 16.35 -5.64
C PHE A 43 -4.77 15.79 -4.21
N LEU A 44 -4.80 16.66 -3.19
CA LEU A 44 -4.84 16.23 -1.79
C LEU A 44 -6.11 15.44 -1.49
N LYS A 45 -7.28 15.92 -1.96
CA LYS A 45 -8.56 15.22 -1.80
C LYS A 45 -8.49 13.82 -2.39
N MET A 46 -8.03 13.70 -3.63
CA MET A 46 -7.90 12.40 -4.30
C MET A 46 -6.93 11.47 -3.56
N HIS A 47 -5.77 11.98 -3.14
CA HIS A 47 -4.75 11.18 -2.46
C HIS A 47 -5.22 10.73 -1.06
N MET A 48 -5.80 11.63 -0.27
CA MET A 48 -6.31 11.34 1.08
C MET A 48 -7.47 10.34 1.03
N SER A 49 -8.42 10.53 0.11
CA SER A 49 -9.53 9.58 -0.07
C SER A 49 -9.02 8.21 -0.51
N ALA A 50 -8.10 8.14 -1.47
CA ALA A 50 -7.50 6.87 -1.89
C ALA A 50 -6.74 6.18 -0.75
N GLY A 51 -5.97 6.93 0.04
CA GLY A 51 -5.27 6.41 1.22
C GLY A 51 -6.21 5.80 2.25
N LEU A 52 -7.35 6.44 2.52
CA LEU A 52 -8.36 5.91 3.44
C LEU A 52 -9.00 4.61 2.90
N VAL A 53 -9.33 4.57 1.61
CA VAL A 53 -9.89 3.35 0.98
C VAL A 53 -8.86 2.22 1.00
N ILE A 54 -7.58 2.50 0.74
CA ILE A 54 -6.50 1.52 0.86
C ILE A 54 -6.44 0.95 2.29
N LEU A 55 -6.50 1.80 3.32
CA LEU A 55 -6.50 1.34 4.71
C LEU A 55 -7.69 0.42 5.00
N ILE A 56 -8.91 0.81 4.59
CA ILE A 56 -10.11 0.01 4.79
C ILE A 56 -9.97 -1.36 4.10
N PHE A 57 -9.58 -1.39 2.82
CA PHE A 57 -9.40 -2.63 2.09
C PHE A 57 -8.25 -3.48 2.62
N MET A 58 -7.20 -2.85 3.17
CA MET A 58 -6.10 -3.54 3.83
C MET A 58 -6.56 -4.25 5.11
N LEU A 59 -7.39 -3.59 5.92
CA LEU A 59 -8.01 -4.16 7.12
C LEU A 59 -8.99 -5.28 6.78
N ILE A 60 -9.84 -5.10 5.77
CA ILE A 60 -10.73 -6.16 5.26
C ILE A 60 -9.89 -7.34 4.79
N ARG A 61 -8.84 -7.10 4.00
CA ARG A 61 -7.94 -8.14 3.52
C ARG A 61 -7.29 -8.92 4.65
N LEU A 62 -6.89 -8.24 5.73
CA LEU A 62 -6.33 -8.87 6.91
C LEU A 62 -7.37 -9.72 7.64
N GLY A 63 -8.59 -9.20 7.82
CA GLY A 63 -9.72 -9.93 8.41
C GLY A 63 -10.06 -11.20 7.61
N VAL A 64 -10.16 -11.10 6.28
CA VAL A 64 -10.41 -12.25 5.40
C VAL A 64 -9.26 -13.26 5.48
N ARG A 65 -8.01 -12.82 5.62
CA ARG A 65 -6.86 -13.73 5.77
C ARG A 65 -6.96 -14.58 7.03
N PHE A 66 -7.46 -14.01 8.12
CA PHE A 66 -7.67 -14.75 9.37
C PHE A 66 -8.96 -15.58 9.36
N ALA A 67 -10.01 -15.11 8.68
CA ALA A 67 -11.30 -15.80 8.60
C ALA A 67 -11.33 -16.95 7.58
N THR A 68 -10.36 -17.03 6.65
CA THR A 68 -10.35 -18.04 5.59
C THR A 68 -9.15 -18.98 5.70
N LYS A 69 -9.35 -20.25 5.34
CA LYS A 69 -8.28 -21.24 5.33
C LYS A 69 -7.21 -20.84 4.31
N SER A 70 -6.02 -20.52 4.79
CA SER A 70 -4.88 -20.26 3.91
C SER A 70 -4.33 -21.58 3.35
N PRO A 71 -3.97 -21.64 2.06
CA PRO A 71 -3.22 -22.77 1.53
C PRO A 71 -1.91 -22.96 2.30
N PRO A 72 -1.37 -24.19 2.41
CA PRO A 72 -0.10 -24.45 3.07
C PRO A 72 0.99 -23.49 2.56
N PRO A 73 1.94 -23.06 3.39
CA PRO A 73 3.06 -22.22 2.96
C PRO A 73 3.67 -22.76 1.66
N ALA A 74 4.07 -21.87 0.75
CA ALA A 74 4.83 -22.31 -0.41
C ALA A 74 6.14 -22.89 0.09
N ASP A 75 6.39 -24.15 -0.23
CA ASP A 75 7.68 -24.77 -0.03
C ASP A 75 8.34 -24.92 -1.40
N ILE A 76 9.33 -24.07 -1.67
CA ILE A 76 10.10 -24.10 -2.91
C ILE A 76 11.42 -24.86 -2.78
N GLY A 77 11.58 -25.67 -1.72
CA GLY A 77 12.80 -26.45 -1.45
C GLY A 77 13.98 -25.60 -1.00
N ASN A 78 13.75 -24.35 -0.60
CA ASN A 78 14.75 -23.45 -0.04
C ASN A 78 14.19 -22.74 1.20
N ASN A 79 14.61 -23.18 2.38
CA ASN A 79 14.11 -22.67 3.66
C ASN A 79 14.34 -21.17 3.85
N LEU A 80 15.45 -20.63 3.33
CA LEU A 80 15.73 -19.19 3.43
C LEU A 80 14.75 -18.39 2.60
N LEU A 81 14.54 -18.76 1.32
CA LEU A 81 13.60 -18.07 0.44
C LEU A 81 12.15 -18.20 0.94
N ASN A 82 11.77 -19.37 1.47
CA ASN A 82 10.46 -19.57 2.10
C ASN A 82 10.24 -18.59 3.29
N LYS A 83 11.25 -18.45 4.17
CA LYS A 83 11.21 -17.52 5.31
C LYS A 83 11.16 -16.07 4.86
N LEU A 84 12.01 -15.68 3.92
CA LEU A 84 12.04 -14.31 3.37
C LEU A 84 10.69 -13.94 2.75
N GLY A 85 10.08 -14.84 1.98
CA GLY A 85 8.74 -14.62 1.41
C GLY A 85 7.67 -14.39 2.48
N ALA A 86 7.71 -15.11 3.61
CA ALA A 86 6.80 -14.88 4.72
C ALA A 86 7.05 -13.53 5.40
N ILE A 87 8.31 -13.20 5.70
CA ILE A 87 8.72 -11.94 6.35
C ILE A 87 8.32 -10.74 5.48
N THR A 88 8.61 -10.76 4.18
CA THR A 88 8.25 -9.69 3.25
C THR A 88 6.76 -9.42 3.24
N HIS A 89 5.91 -10.46 3.26
CA HIS A 89 4.47 -10.25 3.36
C HIS A 89 4.10 -9.53 4.65
N TYR A 90 4.57 -9.98 5.82
CA TYR A 90 4.26 -9.32 7.10
C TYR A 90 4.76 -7.87 7.15
N LEU A 91 5.96 -7.61 6.62
CA LEU A 91 6.47 -6.25 6.50
C LEU A 91 5.60 -5.39 5.59
N LEU A 92 5.12 -5.92 4.46
CA LEU A 92 4.19 -5.21 3.58
C LEU A 92 2.85 -4.91 4.27
N TYR A 93 2.31 -5.82 5.09
CA TYR A 93 1.12 -5.52 5.89
C TYR A 93 1.36 -4.34 6.83
N LEU A 94 2.44 -4.43 7.62
CA LEU A 94 2.78 -3.42 8.61
C LEU A 94 3.02 -2.06 7.95
N ILE A 95 3.84 -2.02 6.91
CA ILE A 95 4.26 -0.76 6.30
C ILE A 95 3.11 -0.05 5.57
N VAL A 96 2.16 -0.78 4.95
CA VAL A 96 0.97 -0.17 4.32
C VAL A 96 0.04 0.46 5.37
N ILE A 97 -0.10 -0.20 6.53
CA ILE A 97 -0.88 0.36 7.64
C ILE A 97 -0.19 1.61 8.19
N LEU A 98 1.13 1.57 8.42
CA LEU A 98 1.91 2.73 8.87
C LEU A 98 1.91 3.89 7.86
N MET A 99 1.94 3.58 6.56
CA MET A 99 1.82 4.55 5.47
C MET A 99 0.50 5.33 5.57
N SER A 100 -0.60 4.62 5.80
CA SER A 100 -1.92 5.22 5.94
C SER A 100 -2.06 5.99 7.25
N ALA A 101 -1.58 5.42 8.36
CA ALA A 101 -1.61 6.05 9.69
C ALA A 101 -0.81 7.36 9.72
N SER A 102 0.38 7.39 9.12
CA SER A 102 1.17 8.62 9.00
C SER A 102 0.47 9.68 8.14
N GLY A 103 -0.26 9.29 7.08
CA GLY A 103 -1.06 10.21 6.28
C GLY A 103 -2.21 10.84 7.07
N LEU A 104 -2.93 10.03 7.86
CA LEU A 104 -3.97 10.53 8.77
C LEU A 104 -3.39 11.47 9.83
N ALA A 105 -2.20 11.18 10.36
CA ALA A 105 -1.53 12.04 11.33
C ALA A 105 -1.10 13.39 10.75
N ILE A 106 -0.66 13.44 9.48
CA ILE A 106 -0.45 14.72 8.77
C ILE A 106 -1.79 15.46 8.67
N ALA A 107 -2.85 14.77 8.22
CA ALA A 107 -4.14 15.39 8.00
C ALA A 107 -4.73 16.00 9.29
N ALA A 108 -4.60 15.30 10.40
CA ALA A 108 -5.00 15.80 11.71
C ALA A 108 -4.14 16.98 12.19
N SER A 109 -2.81 16.87 12.08
CA SER A 109 -1.91 17.91 12.60
C SER A 109 -1.95 19.21 11.79
N ALA A 110 -2.20 19.13 10.47
CA ALA A 110 -2.25 20.29 9.58
C ALA A 110 -3.68 20.78 9.25
N GLY A 111 -4.71 20.28 9.93
CA GLY A 111 -6.11 20.67 9.71
C GLY A 111 -6.64 20.34 8.31
N LEU A 112 -6.07 19.33 7.64
CA LEU A 112 -6.39 19.04 6.24
C LEU A 112 -7.78 18.44 6.07
N PHE A 113 -8.35 17.81 7.10
CA PHE A 113 -9.71 17.27 6.99
C PHE A 113 -10.70 18.39 6.70
N GLU A 114 -10.62 19.50 7.44
CA GLU A 114 -11.53 20.61 7.26
C GLU A 114 -11.22 21.42 6.00
N ILE A 115 -9.94 21.67 5.73
CA ILE A 115 -9.49 22.45 4.58
C ILE A 115 -9.82 21.74 3.25
N VAL A 116 -9.48 20.45 3.14
CA VAL A 116 -9.58 19.70 1.86
C VAL A 116 -11.02 19.27 1.56
N PHE A 117 -11.82 18.97 2.59
CA PHE A 117 -13.22 18.58 2.42
C PHE A 117 -14.21 19.74 2.54
N GLY A 118 -13.71 20.98 2.69
CA GLY A 118 -14.48 22.21 2.49
C GLY A 118 -15.35 22.63 3.69
N THR A 119 -15.03 22.16 4.89
CA THR A 119 -15.71 22.59 6.12
C THR A 119 -15.00 23.75 6.82
N SER A 120 -13.86 24.19 6.28
CA SER A 120 -13.11 25.38 6.72
C SER A 120 -12.62 26.20 5.51
N SER A 121 -12.55 27.52 5.68
CA SER A 121 -11.95 28.46 4.73
C SER A 121 -10.47 28.76 5.02
N ALA A 122 -9.86 28.01 5.94
CA ALA A 122 -8.44 28.14 6.23
C ALA A 122 -7.60 27.79 4.99
N ILE A 123 -6.50 28.51 4.81
CA ILE A 123 -5.53 28.24 3.75
C ILE A 123 -4.59 27.11 4.15
N LEU A 124 -4.07 26.38 3.15
CA LEU A 124 -3.02 25.40 3.41
C LEU A 124 -1.78 26.07 4.02
N PRO A 125 -1.07 25.38 4.93
CA PRO A 125 0.28 25.78 5.32
C PRO A 125 1.20 25.96 4.10
N VAL A 126 2.19 26.86 4.19
CA VAL A 126 3.13 27.12 3.08
C VAL A 126 3.84 25.82 2.64
N ASN A 127 4.21 24.98 3.60
CA ASN A 127 4.72 23.64 3.39
C ASN A 127 4.28 22.75 4.56
N PHE A 128 4.64 21.47 4.52
CA PHE A 128 4.29 20.51 5.58
C PHE A 128 5.49 20.08 6.42
N ASP A 129 6.63 20.77 6.30
CA ASP A 129 7.91 20.29 6.86
C ASP A 129 7.98 20.44 8.37
N GLU A 130 7.19 21.37 8.94
CA GLU A 130 7.04 21.55 10.38
C GLU A 130 6.27 20.43 11.08
N PHE A 131 5.54 19.59 10.34
CA PHE A 131 4.76 18.48 10.90
C PHE A 131 5.58 17.19 10.91
N PRO A 132 6.01 16.66 12.07
CA PRO A 132 6.82 15.43 12.13
C PRO A 132 6.21 14.22 11.39
N PRO A 133 4.88 14.01 11.37
CA PRO A 133 4.26 12.96 10.56
C PRO A 133 4.59 13.05 9.07
N ARG A 134 4.87 14.24 8.51
CA ARG A 134 5.23 14.44 7.11
C ARG A 134 6.56 13.78 6.76
N ALA A 135 7.55 13.94 7.63
CA ALA A 135 8.86 13.32 7.49
C ALA A 135 8.75 11.80 7.58
N ALA A 136 8.01 11.30 8.58
CA ALA A 136 7.74 9.88 8.74
C ALA A 136 7.05 9.28 7.50
N HIS A 137 6.01 9.93 6.97
CA HIS A 137 5.31 9.50 5.77
C HIS A 137 6.24 9.42 4.54
N GLY A 138 7.15 10.40 4.39
CA GLY A 138 8.15 10.39 3.32
C GLY A 138 9.21 9.28 3.45
N ILE A 139 9.59 8.90 4.66
CA ILE A 139 10.51 7.78 4.91
C ILE A 139 9.78 6.45 4.67
N ILE A 140 8.57 6.30 5.22
CA ILE A 140 7.74 5.11 5.09
C ILE A 140 7.43 4.82 3.61
N SER A 141 7.15 5.85 2.80
CA SER A 141 6.90 5.67 1.37
C SER A 141 8.12 5.11 0.62
N LYS A 142 9.34 5.57 0.95
CA LYS A 142 10.58 5.03 0.38
C LYS A 142 10.80 3.58 0.77
N ILE A 143 10.56 3.23 2.03
CA ILE A 143 10.63 1.85 2.52
C ILE A 143 9.60 0.97 1.81
N LEU A 144 8.36 1.45 1.69
CA LEU A 144 7.28 0.74 0.98
C LEU A 144 7.64 0.52 -0.50
N MET A 145 8.18 1.53 -1.19
CA MET A 145 8.67 1.39 -2.57
C MET A 145 9.74 0.31 -2.70
N LEU A 146 10.72 0.29 -1.80
CA LEU A 146 11.77 -0.73 -1.79
C LEU A 146 11.21 -2.14 -1.55
N LEU A 147 10.27 -2.29 -0.61
CA LEU A 147 9.62 -3.57 -0.34
C LEU A 147 8.78 -4.05 -1.51
N ILE A 148 8.05 -3.15 -2.19
CA ILE A 148 7.29 -3.48 -3.40
C ILE A 148 8.25 -3.91 -4.53
N ALA A 149 9.34 -3.17 -4.74
CA ALA A 149 10.33 -3.52 -5.76
C ALA A 149 10.95 -4.90 -5.50
N GLY A 150 11.32 -5.19 -4.25
CA GLY A 150 11.81 -6.52 -3.85
C GLY A 150 10.76 -7.61 -4.02
N HIS A 151 9.49 -7.33 -3.69
CA HIS A 151 8.38 -8.26 -3.87
C HIS A 151 8.13 -8.60 -5.34
N ILE A 152 8.12 -7.58 -6.22
CA ILE A 152 8.00 -7.77 -7.67
C ILE A 152 9.22 -8.52 -8.20
N GLY A 153 10.43 -8.16 -7.77
CA GLY A 153 11.66 -8.85 -8.15
C GLY A 153 11.64 -10.33 -7.78
N ALA A 154 11.17 -10.67 -6.58
CA ALA A 154 10.96 -12.06 -6.17
C ALA A 154 9.94 -12.76 -7.07
N PHE A 155 8.81 -12.11 -7.35
CA PHE A 155 7.82 -12.64 -8.31
C PHE A 155 8.46 -12.96 -9.67
N LEU A 156 9.21 -12.02 -10.25
CA LEU A 156 9.88 -12.21 -11.54
C LEU A 156 10.90 -13.36 -11.49
N TYR A 157 11.68 -13.45 -10.42
CA TYR A 157 12.62 -14.55 -10.19
C TYR A 157 11.91 -15.91 -10.14
N HIS A 158 10.81 -16.02 -9.39
CA HIS A 158 10.02 -17.25 -9.31
C HIS A 158 9.38 -17.63 -10.65
N GLN A 159 8.87 -16.64 -11.38
CA GLN A 159 8.17 -16.85 -12.65
C GLN A 159 9.11 -17.26 -13.78
N TYR A 160 10.23 -16.54 -13.95
CA TYR A 160 11.08 -16.67 -15.13
C TYR A 160 12.34 -17.51 -14.90
N ILE A 161 12.89 -17.51 -13.69
CA ILE A 161 14.12 -18.26 -13.37
C ILE A 161 13.78 -19.60 -12.74
N ARG A 162 13.06 -19.63 -11.62
CA ARG A 162 12.70 -20.90 -10.97
C ARG A 162 11.60 -21.67 -11.72
N LYS A 163 10.72 -20.96 -12.42
CA LYS A 163 9.58 -21.53 -13.15
C LYS A 163 8.70 -22.43 -12.28
N ASP A 164 8.57 -22.10 -10.99
CA ASP A 164 7.83 -22.89 -9.99
C ASP A 164 6.33 -22.55 -9.94
N LYS A 165 5.87 -21.67 -10.84
CA LYS A 165 4.47 -21.23 -10.99
C LYS A 165 3.88 -20.61 -9.72
N LEU A 166 4.71 -20.03 -8.83
CA LEU A 166 4.26 -19.45 -7.56
C LEU A 166 3.10 -18.45 -7.72
N LEU A 167 3.08 -17.70 -8.83
CA LEU A 167 2.02 -16.74 -9.17
C LEU A 167 0.64 -17.39 -9.23
N SER A 168 0.52 -18.67 -9.63
CA SER A 168 -0.77 -19.33 -9.80
C SER A 168 -1.61 -19.31 -8.53
N ARG A 169 -0.96 -19.18 -7.35
CA ARG A 169 -1.62 -19.11 -6.05
C ARG A 169 -2.35 -17.78 -5.82
N MET A 170 -1.87 -16.69 -6.43
CA MET A 170 -2.46 -15.35 -6.39
C MET A 170 -3.22 -15.02 -7.68
N TRP A 171 -3.67 -16.04 -8.40
CA TRP A 171 -4.50 -15.88 -9.60
C TRP A 171 -5.87 -16.56 -9.42
N PHE A 172 -6.84 -16.17 -10.23
CA PHE A 172 -8.15 -16.84 -10.27
C PHE A 172 -8.00 -18.22 -10.91
N GLY A 173 -8.38 -19.29 -10.19
CA GLY A 173 -8.31 -20.65 -10.71
C GLY A 173 -9.14 -21.63 -9.89
N LYS A 174 -9.54 -22.76 -10.49
CA LYS A 174 -10.37 -23.78 -9.83
C LYS A 174 -9.68 -24.28 -8.55
N ARG A 175 -10.41 -24.21 -7.42
CA ARG A 175 -10.04 -24.93 -6.20
C ARG A 175 -10.27 -26.42 -6.46
N MET A 176 -9.22 -27.15 -6.81
CA MET A 176 -9.25 -28.61 -6.75
C MET A 176 -8.89 -29.05 -5.33
#